data_AF-Q3A9C8-F1
#
_entry.id   AF-Q3A9C8-F1
#
_cell.length_a   1.000
_cell.length_b   1.000
_cell.length_c   1.000
_cell.angle_alpha   90.00
_cell.angle_beta   90.00
_cell.angle_gamma   90.00
#
_symmetry.space_group_name_H-M   'P 1'
#
loop_
_entity.id
_entity.type
_entity.pdbx_description
1 polymer ?
#
loop_
_entity_poly.entity_id
_entity_poly.type
_entity_poly.pdbx_seq_one_letter_code
_entity_poly.pdbx_strand_id
1 'polypeptide(L)'
;MEINNHSFQNSWQKVLFPYFSYAFYFLGMGLISGSIVHMPLNPARYSLIMSIGIVLFVIASYLYEVKLNRRELSGTETVKFLLFSLFLSVGIGMMSGGIQHFDEEPAYASYLIPAGLVISLISFTVKHGIKPKLKEKLIAGVVILTLAFASWTYLQDLAKNPEVITHGHQEAEQHMD
;
A
#
# COMPACT_ATOMS: atom_id res chain seq x y z
N MET A 1 25.76 38.95 -21.74
CA MET A 1 25.38 37.53 -21.84
C MET A 1 24.24 37.31 -20.86
N GLU A 2 23.00 37.57 -21.29
CA GLU A 2 21.80 37.33 -20.47
C GLU A 2 21.50 35.83 -20.50
N ILE A 3 21.61 35.18 -19.34
CA ILE A 3 21.15 33.80 -19.19
C ILE A 3 19.61 33.86 -19.19
N ASN A 4 19.01 33.42 -20.28
CA ASN A 4 17.55 33.37 -20.46
C ASN A 4 16.90 32.49 -19.37
N ASN A 5 16.35 33.17 -18.35
CA ASN A 5 15.72 32.59 -17.17
C ASN A 5 14.40 31.84 -17.48
N HIS A 6 13.90 31.93 -18.72
CA HIS A 6 12.68 31.26 -19.18
C HIS A 6 12.85 29.77 -19.54
N SER A 7 14.08 29.26 -19.68
CA SER A 7 14.31 27.84 -19.98
C SER A 7 14.14 26.93 -18.75
N PHE A 8 14.62 27.38 -17.58
CA PHE A 8 14.51 26.65 -16.31
C PHE A 8 13.07 26.56 -15.79
N GLN A 9 12.29 27.63 -15.93
CA GLN A 9 10.88 27.63 -15.53
C GLN A 9 10.02 26.63 -16.33
N ASN A 10 10.45 26.27 -17.55
CA ASN A 10 9.71 25.35 -18.42
C ASN A 10 10.06 23.88 -18.21
N SER A 11 11.33 23.52 -17.94
CA SER A 11 11.72 22.12 -17.71
C SER A 11 11.29 21.61 -16.33
N TRP A 12 11.38 22.47 -15.31
CA TRP A 12 10.95 22.14 -13.95
C TRP A 12 9.47 21.74 -13.88
N GLN A 13 8.60 22.49 -14.57
CA GLN A 13 7.15 22.24 -14.57
C GLN A 13 6.75 21.05 -15.44
N LYS A 14 7.47 20.79 -16.54
CA LYS A 14 7.11 19.74 -17.50
C LYS A 14 7.64 18.36 -17.14
N VAL A 15 8.78 18.27 -16.47
CA VAL A 15 9.46 16.99 -16.21
C VAL A 15 9.67 16.75 -14.73
N LEU A 16 10.35 17.67 -14.05
CA LEU A 16 10.80 17.44 -12.67
C LEU A 16 9.62 17.40 -11.69
N PHE A 17 8.68 18.33 -11.79
CA PHE A 17 7.51 18.36 -10.90
C PHE A 17 6.63 17.10 -11.02
N PRO A 18 6.24 16.63 -12.22
CA PRO A 18 5.56 15.34 -12.37
C PRO A 18 6.36 14.17 -11.84
N TYR A 19 7.66 14.11 -12.16
CA TYR A 19 8.54 13.04 -11.70
C TYR A 19 8.63 12.97 -10.18
N PHE A 20 8.90 14.09 -9.49
CA PHE A 20 8.99 14.09 -8.03
C PHE A 20 7.64 13.83 -7.36
N SER A 21 6.53 14.30 -7.93
CA SER A 21 5.20 13.97 -7.42
C SER A 21 4.93 12.46 -7.51
N TYR A 22 5.31 11.84 -8.62
CA TYR A 22 5.23 10.38 -8.81
C TYR A 22 6.18 9.64 -7.86
N ALA A 23 7.45 10.03 -7.81
CA ALA A 23 8.46 9.37 -6.99
C ALA A 23 8.10 9.42 -5.50
N PHE A 24 7.65 10.58 -5.00
CA PHE A 24 7.20 10.72 -3.61
C PHE A 24 5.89 10.00 -3.32
N TYR A 25 5.03 9.84 -4.31
CA TYR A 25 3.83 9.02 -4.19
C TYR A 25 4.21 7.56 -3.92
N PHE A 26 5.08 6.98 -4.76
CA PHE A 26 5.55 5.59 -4.57
C PHE A 26 6.45 5.42 -3.35
N LEU A 27 7.32 6.38 -3.07
CA LEU A 27 8.15 6.37 -1.86
C LEU A 27 7.27 6.41 -0.60
N GLY A 28 6.27 7.29 -0.55
CA GLY A 28 5.33 7.37 0.56
C GLY A 28 4.59 6.04 0.78
N MET A 29 4.09 5.42 -0.30
CA MET A 29 3.47 4.09 -0.23
C MET A 29 4.44 3.03 0.31
N GLY A 30 5.69 3.02 -0.17
CA GLY A 30 6.72 2.11 0.28
C GLY A 30 7.07 2.28 1.76
N LEU A 31 7.20 3.52 2.24
CA LEU A 31 7.47 3.83 3.65
C LEU A 31 6.32 3.40 4.56
N ILE A 32 5.07 3.58 4.13
CA ILE A 32 3.88 3.09 4.85
C ILE A 32 3.92 1.56 4.93
N SER A 33 4.09 0.89 3.78
CA SER A 33 4.14 -0.57 3.69
C SER A 33 5.24 -1.16 4.57
N GLY A 34 6.48 -0.69 4.41
CA GLY A 34 7.63 -1.17 5.15
C GLY A 34 7.50 -0.93 6.65
N SER A 35 6.95 0.23 7.04
CA SER A 35 6.73 0.52 8.45
C SER A 35 5.72 -0.41 9.10
N ILE A 36 4.58 -0.66 8.44
CA ILE A 36 3.52 -1.50 9.01
C ILE A 36 4.04 -2.91 9.27
N VAL A 37 4.72 -3.53 8.29
CA VAL A 37 5.16 -4.92 8.44
C VAL A 37 6.27 -5.09 9.49
N HIS A 38 7.16 -4.11 9.64
CA HIS A 38 8.24 -4.18 10.63
C HIS A 38 7.86 -3.58 12.00
N MET A 39 6.59 -3.20 12.23
CA MET A 39 6.13 -2.68 13.52
C MET A 39 6.57 -3.52 14.73
N PRO A 40 6.52 -4.87 14.71
CA PRO A 40 6.96 -5.69 15.84
C PRO A 40 8.44 -5.51 16.21
N LEU A 41 9.32 -5.23 15.23
CA LEU A 41 10.77 -5.16 15.46
C LEU A 41 11.17 -3.91 16.26
N ASN A 42 10.58 -2.76 15.94
CA ASN A 42 10.82 -1.51 16.66
C ASN A 42 9.65 -0.53 16.47
N PRO A 43 8.61 -0.60 17.31
CA PRO A 43 7.40 0.20 17.14
C PRO A 43 7.66 1.71 17.07
N ALA A 44 8.61 2.22 17.86
CA ALA A 44 8.92 3.66 17.87
C ALA A 44 9.53 4.13 16.55
N ARG A 45 10.53 3.39 16.03
CA ARG A 45 11.18 3.69 14.75
C ARG A 45 10.18 3.61 13.60
N TYR A 46 9.41 2.52 13.52
CA TYR A 46 8.50 2.31 12.41
C TYR A 46 7.25 3.18 12.50
N SER A 47 6.81 3.60 13.69
CA SER A 47 5.77 4.64 13.83
C SER A 47 6.22 5.99 13.28
N LEU A 48 7.49 6.38 13.52
CA LEU A 48 8.06 7.60 12.97
C LEU A 48 8.17 7.52 11.44
N ILE A 49 8.72 6.44 10.90
CA ILE A 49 8.82 6.24 9.45
C ILE A 49 7.43 6.21 8.80
N MET A 50 6.46 5.55 9.41
CA MET A 50 5.06 5.54 8.95
C MET A 50 4.49 6.96 8.91
N SER A 51 4.71 7.76 9.96
CA SER A 51 4.21 9.14 10.02
C SER A 51 4.79 10.00 8.90
N ILE A 52 6.10 9.88 8.64
CA ILE A 52 6.77 10.55 7.52
C ILE A 52 6.19 10.07 6.19
N GLY A 53 6.02 8.76 6.03
CA GLY A 53 5.43 8.15 4.84
C GLY A 53 4.00 8.63 4.55
N ILE A 54 3.15 8.74 5.58
CA ILE A 54 1.78 9.26 5.47
C ILE A 54 1.78 10.70 4.98
N VAL A 55 2.58 11.58 5.60
CA VAL A 55 2.66 12.99 5.20
C VAL A 55 3.12 13.09 3.75
N LEU A 56 4.18 12.37 3.39
CA LEU A 56 4.73 12.36 2.04
C LEU A 56 3.70 11.84 1.02
N PHE A 57 3.04 10.73 1.33
CA PHE A 57 2.03 10.09 0.48
C PHE A 57 0.83 11.01 0.25
N VAL A 58 0.28 11.64 1.30
CA VAL A 58 -0.91 12.49 1.16
C VAL A 58 -0.60 13.73 0.30
N ILE A 59 0.53 14.38 0.54
CA ILE A 59 0.96 15.54 -0.27
C ILE A 59 1.19 15.09 -1.72
N ALA A 60 1.93 14.00 -1.93
CA ALA A 60 2.23 13.49 -3.27
C ALA A 60 0.98 12.99 -4.01
N SER A 61 0.05 12.33 -3.34
CA SER A 61 -1.24 11.89 -3.90
C SER A 61 -2.08 13.08 -4.35
N TYR A 62 -2.12 14.17 -3.57
CA TYR A 62 -2.79 15.39 -4.00
C TYR A 62 -2.15 15.98 -5.26
N LEU A 63 -0.80 16.11 -5.29
CA LEU A 63 -0.10 16.66 -6.45
C LEU A 63 -0.22 15.77 -7.69
N TYR A 64 -0.08 14.46 -7.52
CA TYR A 64 -0.07 13.47 -8.61
C TYR A 64 -1.47 13.11 -9.08
N GLU A 65 -2.35 12.66 -8.19
CA GLU A 65 -3.65 12.11 -8.58
C GLU A 65 -4.73 13.18 -8.76
N VAL A 66 -4.66 14.30 -8.04
CA VAL A 66 -5.66 15.37 -8.15
C VAL A 66 -5.19 16.44 -9.13
N LYS A 67 -4.02 17.04 -8.90
CA LYS A 67 -3.55 18.18 -9.69
C LYS A 67 -3.02 17.76 -11.08
N LEU A 68 -2.10 16.79 -11.15
CA LEU A 68 -1.48 16.38 -12.42
C LEU A 68 -2.44 15.57 -13.29
N ASN A 69 -3.20 14.64 -12.68
CA ASN A 69 -4.21 13.85 -13.40
C ASN A 69 -5.57 14.57 -13.53
N ARG A 70 -5.62 15.87 -13.22
CA ARG A 70 -6.77 16.78 -13.42
C ARG A 70 -8.12 16.21 -12.97
N ARG A 71 -8.17 15.65 -11.75
CA ARG A 71 -9.46 15.23 -11.17
C ARG A 71 -10.22 16.46 -10.70
N GLU A 72 -11.39 16.69 -11.30
CA GLU A 72 -12.33 17.71 -10.83
C GLU A 72 -13.05 17.19 -9.59
N LEU A 73 -12.52 17.54 -8.42
CA LEU A 73 -13.10 17.20 -7.12
C LEU A 73 -13.37 18.48 -6.34
N SER A 74 -14.51 18.55 -5.65
CA SER A 74 -14.73 19.56 -4.62
C SER A 74 -13.75 19.36 -3.45
N GLY A 75 -13.68 20.33 -2.52
CA GLY A 75 -12.80 20.23 -1.36
C GLY A 75 -13.10 19.01 -0.47
N THR A 76 -14.38 18.70 -0.26
CA THR A 76 -14.80 17.54 0.54
C THR A 76 -14.52 16.21 -0.17
N GLU A 77 -14.74 16.16 -1.47
CA GLU A 77 -14.40 14.99 -2.29
C GLU A 77 -12.89 14.74 -2.35
N THR A 78 -12.09 15.81 -2.37
CA THR A 78 -10.63 15.73 -2.30
C THR A 78 -10.17 15.12 -0.97
N VAL A 79 -10.70 15.59 0.16
CA VAL A 79 -10.35 15.02 1.48
C VAL A 79 -10.74 13.54 1.54
N LYS A 80 -11.95 13.19 1.10
CA LYS A 80 -12.42 11.80 1.04
C LYS A 80 -11.51 10.96 0.14
N PHE A 81 -11.17 11.45 -1.04
CA PHE A 81 -10.29 10.78 -1.99
C PHE A 81 -8.92 10.50 -1.37
N LEU A 82 -8.28 11.50 -0.76
CA LEU A 82 -6.95 11.33 -0.14
C LEU A 82 -7.00 10.36 1.05
N LEU A 83 -8.05 10.42 1.88
CA LEU A 83 -8.24 9.49 3.00
C LEU A 83 -8.35 8.03 2.51
N PHE A 84 -9.17 7.77 1.50
CA PHE A 84 -9.30 6.42 0.94
C PHE A 84 -8.12 6.01 0.05
N SER A 85 -7.33 6.95 -0.47
CA SER A 85 -6.03 6.66 -1.08
C SER A 85 -5.04 6.18 -0.03
N LEU A 86 -5.03 6.81 1.14
CA LEU A 86 -4.17 6.41 2.25
C LEU A 86 -4.55 5.03 2.78
N PHE A 87 -5.84 4.78 3.05
CA PHE A 87 -6.28 3.44 3.48
C PHE A 87 -6.02 2.37 2.43
N LEU A 88 -6.15 2.70 1.13
CA LEU A 88 -5.79 1.79 0.06
C LEU A 88 -4.29 1.46 0.08
N SER A 89 -3.42 2.47 0.23
CA SER A 89 -1.98 2.27 0.37
C SER A 89 -1.62 1.43 1.60
N VAL A 90 -2.27 1.69 2.74
CA VAL A 90 -2.11 0.91 3.98
C VAL A 90 -2.50 -0.55 3.74
N GLY A 91 -3.69 -0.80 3.19
CA GLY A 91 -4.18 -2.16 2.95
C GLY A 91 -3.31 -2.95 1.97
N ILE A 92 -2.88 -2.31 0.88
CA ILE A 92 -1.92 -2.92 -0.07
C ILE A 92 -0.59 -3.19 0.63
N GLY A 93 -0.08 -2.23 1.41
CA GLY A 93 1.20 -2.38 2.11
C GLY A 93 1.19 -3.47 3.18
N MET A 94 0.09 -3.63 3.91
CA MET A 94 -0.12 -4.75 4.84
C MET A 94 -0.03 -6.10 4.12
N MET A 95 -0.69 -6.20 2.95
CA MET A 95 -0.71 -7.42 2.15
C MET A 95 0.67 -7.70 1.53
N SER A 96 1.25 -6.76 0.79
CA SER A 96 2.54 -6.96 0.12
C SER A 96 3.70 -7.10 1.10
N GLY A 97 3.74 -6.25 2.14
CA GLY A 97 4.76 -6.34 3.18
C GLY A 97 4.64 -7.66 3.96
N GLY A 98 3.43 -8.00 4.40
CA GLY A 98 3.19 -9.25 5.12
C GLY A 98 3.58 -10.50 4.30
N ILE A 99 3.38 -10.51 2.99
CA ILE A 99 3.85 -11.61 2.12
C ILE A 99 5.37 -11.64 2.06
N GLN A 100 6.03 -10.50 1.86
CA GLN A 100 7.48 -10.42 1.67
C GLN A 100 8.27 -10.79 2.93
N HIS A 101 7.77 -10.39 4.11
CA HIS A 101 8.42 -10.64 5.39
C HIS A 101 7.67 -11.69 6.21
N PHE A 102 6.93 -12.58 5.54
CA PHE A 102 6.18 -13.62 6.23
C PHE A 102 7.11 -14.50 7.07
N ASP A 103 8.28 -14.84 6.51
CA ASP A 103 9.27 -15.71 7.17
C ASP A 103 9.92 -15.06 8.41
N GLU A 104 9.91 -13.73 8.49
CA GLU A 104 10.49 -12.98 9.61
C GLU A 104 9.53 -12.95 10.81
N GLU A 105 8.25 -12.64 10.58
CA GLU A 105 7.22 -12.54 11.62
C GLU A 105 5.90 -13.21 11.18
N PRO A 106 5.85 -14.56 11.06
CA PRO A 106 4.73 -15.29 10.46
C PRO A 106 3.40 -15.04 11.19
N ALA A 107 3.46 -14.99 12.52
CA ALA A 107 2.30 -14.76 13.38
C ALA A 107 1.75 -13.34 13.25
N TYR A 108 2.56 -12.34 12.87
CA TYR A 108 2.06 -10.99 12.63
C TYR A 108 1.55 -10.85 11.20
N ALA A 109 2.29 -11.38 10.23
CA ALA A 109 1.95 -11.37 8.82
C ALA A 109 0.64 -12.11 8.51
N SER A 110 0.35 -13.21 9.22
CA SER A 110 -0.90 -13.97 9.09
C SER A 110 -2.16 -13.13 9.38
N TYR A 111 -2.01 -12.05 10.17
CA TYR A 111 -3.07 -11.07 10.44
C TYR A 111 -3.06 -9.95 9.41
N LEU A 112 -1.88 -9.44 9.06
CA LEU A 112 -1.74 -8.32 8.13
C LEU A 112 -2.27 -8.62 6.73
N ILE A 113 -1.93 -9.79 6.18
CA ILE A 113 -2.29 -10.16 4.80
C ILE A 113 -3.81 -10.11 4.56
N PRO A 114 -4.62 -10.89 5.31
CA PRO A 114 -6.08 -10.88 5.14
C PRO A 114 -6.73 -9.56 5.53
N ALA A 115 -6.23 -8.87 6.55
CA ALA A 115 -6.75 -7.55 6.92
C ALA A 115 -6.49 -6.52 5.81
N GLY A 116 -5.28 -6.55 5.23
CA GLY A 116 -4.88 -5.71 4.12
C GLY A 116 -5.74 -5.92 2.88
N LEU A 117 -6.09 -7.17 2.57
CA LEU A 117 -7.01 -7.53 1.50
C LEU A 117 -8.40 -6.90 1.68
N VAL A 118 -8.98 -6.98 2.87
CA VAL A 118 -10.30 -6.40 3.16
C VAL A 118 -10.26 -4.86 3.13
N ILE A 119 -9.28 -4.26 3.81
CA ILE A 119 -9.12 -2.80 3.89
C ILE A 119 -8.89 -2.21 2.49
N SER A 120 -8.03 -2.83 1.69
CA SER A 120 -7.74 -2.35 0.33
C SER A 120 -8.97 -2.43 -0.57
N LEU A 121 -9.77 -3.51 -0.54
CA LEU A 121 -10.99 -3.60 -1.35
C LEU A 121 -12.02 -2.54 -0.99
N ILE A 122 -12.27 -2.34 0.31
CA ILE A 122 -13.22 -1.31 0.78
C ILE A 122 -12.73 0.07 0.33
N SER A 123 -11.44 0.34 0.55
CA SER A 123 -10.84 1.63 0.22
C SER A 123 -10.85 1.89 -1.28
N PHE A 124 -10.55 0.88 -2.10
CA PHE A 124 -10.64 0.94 -3.55
C PHE A 124 -12.06 1.29 -4.02
N THR A 125 -13.06 0.60 -3.47
CA THR A 125 -14.48 0.81 -3.83
C THR A 125 -14.91 2.24 -3.52
N VAL A 126 -14.56 2.74 -2.34
CA VAL A 126 -14.96 4.09 -1.92
C VAL A 126 -14.17 5.17 -2.65
N LYS A 127 -12.84 5.02 -2.81
CA LYS A 127 -11.96 5.95 -3.53
C LYS A 127 -12.43 6.20 -4.96
N HIS A 128 -12.88 5.14 -5.64
CA HIS A 128 -13.32 5.21 -7.03
C HIS A 128 -14.82 5.51 -7.17
N GLY A 129 -15.52 5.80 -6.07
CA GLY A 129 -16.95 6.13 -6.12
C GLY A 129 -17.83 5.03 -6.69
N ILE A 130 -17.38 3.78 -6.61
CA ILE A 130 -18.12 2.64 -7.15
C ILE A 130 -19.39 2.47 -6.30
N LYS A 131 -20.55 2.45 -6.96
CA LYS A 131 -21.86 2.26 -6.33
C LYS A 131 -22.47 0.92 -6.77
N PRO A 132 -21.93 -0.21 -6.27
CA PRO A 132 -22.42 -1.52 -6.68
C PRO A 132 -23.85 -1.75 -6.18
N LYS A 133 -24.61 -2.55 -6.93
CA LYS A 133 -25.93 -3.02 -6.51
C LYS A 133 -25.80 -3.90 -5.26
N LEU A 134 -26.88 -4.05 -4.49
CA LEU A 134 -26.86 -4.87 -3.27
C LEU A 134 -26.33 -6.29 -3.51
N LYS A 135 -26.75 -6.93 -4.62
CA LYS A 135 -26.28 -8.26 -5.01
C LYS A 135 -24.76 -8.29 -5.24
N GLU A 136 -24.20 -7.31 -5.94
CA GLU A 136 -22.76 -7.21 -6.21
C GLU A 136 -21.98 -6.97 -4.91
N LYS A 137 -22.51 -6.12 -4.00
CA LYS A 137 -21.93 -5.91 -2.66
C LYS A 137 -21.89 -7.20 -1.86
N LEU A 138 -22.98 -7.97 -1.85
CA LEU A 138 -23.06 -9.23 -1.13
C LEU A 138 -22.10 -10.28 -1.71
N ILE A 139 -22.04 -10.41 -3.04
CA ILE A 139 -21.11 -11.33 -3.70
C ILE A 139 -19.67 -10.94 -3.39
N ALA A 140 -19.29 -9.67 -3.60
CA ALA A 140 -17.94 -9.19 -3.31
C ALA A 140 -17.59 -9.35 -1.81
N GLY A 141 -18.54 -9.07 -0.92
CA GLY A 141 -18.39 -9.24 0.52
C GLY A 141 -18.18 -10.71 0.91
N VAL A 142 -18.99 -11.63 0.38
CA VAL A 142 -18.80 -13.07 0.62
C VAL A 142 -17.44 -13.53 0.10
N VAL A 143 -17.11 -13.20 -1.15
CA VAL A 143 -15.83 -13.59 -1.77
C VAL A 143 -14.65 -13.08 -0.94
N ILE A 144 -14.63 -11.80 -0.59
CA ILE A 144 -13.48 -11.23 0.13
C ILE A 144 -13.35 -11.77 1.54
N LEU A 145 -14.47 -12.01 2.24
CA LEU A 145 -14.46 -12.56 3.60
C LEU A 145 -14.06 -14.04 3.59
N THR A 146 -14.53 -14.82 2.61
CA THR A 146 -14.10 -16.21 2.43
C THR A 146 -12.61 -16.28 2.11
N LEU A 147 -12.10 -15.44 1.21
CA LEU A 147 -10.67 -15.39 0.89
C LEU A 147 -9.84 -14.97 2.10
N ALA A 148 -10.24 -13.90 2.80
CA ALA A 148 -9.53 -13.44 3.98
C ALA A 148 -9.52 -14.50 5.10
N PHE A 149 -10.65 -15.17 5.34
CA PHE A 149 -10.74 -16.23 6.33
C PHE A 149 -9.89 -17.44 5.94
N ALA A 150 -9.98 -17.91 4.69
CA ALA A 150 -9.19 -19.02 4.19
C ALA A 150 -7.68 -18.73 4.22
N SER A 151 -7.27 -17.52 3.80
CA SER A 151 -5.88 -17.10 3.89
C SER A 151 -5.41 -17.02 5.33
N TRP A 152 -6.23 -16.48 6.24
CA TRP A 152 -5.89 -16.43 7.65
C TRP A 152 -5.68 -17.82 8.22
N THR A 153 -6.61 -18.76 8.01
CA THR A 153 -6.48 -20.12 8.54
C THR A 153 -5.23 -20.80 8.01
N TYR A 154 -4.97 -20.69 6.71
CA TYR A 154 -3.79 -21.28 6.09
C TYR A 154 -2.49 -20.67 6.62
N LEU A 155 -2.41 -19.34 6.70
CA LEU A 155 -1.22 -18.64 7.19
C LEU A 155 -0.99 -18.89 8.68
N GLN A 156 -2.03 -19.04 9.49
CA GLN A 156 -1.90 -19.40 10.90
C GLN A 156 -1.39 -20.83 11.08
N ASP A 157 -1.77 -21.75 10.20
CA ASP A 157 -1.25 -23.12 10.23
C ASP A 157 0.22 -23.16 9.79
N LEU A 158 0.62 -22.36 8.79
CA LEU A 158 2.02 -22.16 8.42
C LEU A 158 2.84 -21.52 9.55
N ALA A 159 2.31 -20.48 10.19
CA ALA A 159 2.99 -19.78 11.29
C ALA A 159 3.27 -20.69 12.50
N LYS A 160 2.48 -21.75 12.70
CA LYS A 160 2.68 -22.75 13.76
C LYS A 160 3.66 -23.87 13.37
N ASN A 161 3.92 -24.07 12.08
CA ASN A 161 4.76 -25.16 11.56
C ASN A 161 5.94 -24.59 10.75
N PRO A 162 6.91 -23.92 11.39
CA PRO A 162 8.02 -23.25 10.70
C PRO A 162 8.95 -24.20 9.93
N GLU A 163 8.93 -25.51 10.20
CA GLU A 163 9.67 -26.52 9.41
C GLU A 163 9.22 -26.54 7.93
N VAL A 164 7.93 -26.31 7.64
CA VAL A 164 7.40 -26.25 6.27
C VAL A 164 8.00 -25.07 5.48
N ILE A 165 8.29 -23.97 6.16
CA ILE A 165 8.90 -22.78 5.57
C ILE A 165 10.40 -23.03 5.30
N THR A 166 11.05 -23.77 6.20
CA THR A 166 12.50 -24.03 6.13
C THR A 166 12.86 -25.08 5.07
N HIS A 167 12.02 -26.11 4.87
CA HIS A 167 12.25 -27.14 3.85
C HIS A 167 12.12 -26.61 2.41
N GLY A 168 11.28 -25.61 2.16
CA GLY A 168 11.16 -24.99 0.83
C GLY A 168 12.41 -24.21 0.39
N HIS A 169 13.14 -23.60 1.33
CA HIS A 169 14.39 -22.88 1.04
C HIS A 169 15.57 -23.85 0.81
N GLN A 170 15.61 -24.99 1.49
CA GLN A 170 16.68 -26.00 1.31
C GLN A 170 16.60 -26.73 -0.03
N GLU A 171 15.40 -27.06 -0.52
CA GLU A 171 15.23 -27.65 -1.85
C GLU A 171 15.59 -26.66 -2.98
N ALA A 172 15.34 -25.36 -2.78
CA ALA A 172 15.71 -24.32 -3.75
C ALA A 172 17.22 -24.11 -3.86
N GLU A 173 17.96 -24.20 -2.74
CA GLU A 173 19.44 -24.16 -2.75
C GLU A 173 20.05 -25.43 -3.37
N GLN A 174 19.48 -26.62 -3.09
CA GLN A 174 19.98 -27.88 -3.66
C GLN A 174 19.83 -28.02 -5.18
N HIS A 175 19.03 -27.17 -5.83
CA HIS A 175 18.84 -27.16 -7.28
C HIS A 175 19.61 -26.05 -8.00
N MET A 176 20.44 -25.28 -7.29
CA MET A 176 21.33 -24.25 -7.86
C MET A 176 22.81 -24.67 -7.96
N ASP A 177 23.14 -25.90 -7.56
CA ASP A 177 24.47 -26.52 -7.70
C ASP A 177 24.58 -27.46 -8.91
#